data_AF-A0A966RBX5-F1
#
_entry.id   AF-A0A966RBX5-F1
#
_cell.length_a   1.000
_cell.length_b   1.000
_cell.length_c   1.000
_cell.angle_alpha   90.00
_cell.angle_beta   90.00
_cell.angle_gamma   90.00
#
_symmetry.space_group_name_H-M   'P 1'
#
loop_
_entity.id
_entity.type
_entity.pdbx_description
1 polymer ?
#
loop_
_entity_poly.entity_id
_entity_poly.type
_entity_poly.pdbx_seq_one_letter_code
_entity_poly.pdbx_strand_id
1 'polypeptide(L)'
;MAILGENGSGKSSLFGAIRWLLTGENPNFGVKADNISQYAKDGEPAYATLEFEHNGHIAVVTRHLLPEKEQSTLLVDGKEIGRGDKNVTAGIEKLLGVDAKFISRFIIVAQTEIFSFIDDNQTDTDKFFQRLFNTAKADKCQDVIGKGVAKITIPEIVRTSSELASDRDEQLRAAEDLRDQISKLPQPENIVANIQTEQAVIKQWETRERVANELSKIEEQLVRQQQQLETLTADGKQYEDDLTALTNAANGQEAAHAAARVALGHWESYKSIAKAKEQLQ
;
A
#
# COMPACT_ATOMS: atom_id res chain seq x y z
N MET A 1 53.41 29.18 -38.41
CA MET A 1 54.24 29.05 -39.63
C MET A 1 53.30 29.00 -40.82
N ALA A 2 53.52 29.80 -41.86
CA ALA A 2 52.72 29.78 -43.07
C ALA A 2 53.61 29.39 -44.26
N ILE A 3 53.18 28.44 -45.08
CA ILE A 3 53.87 28.01 -46.29
C ILE A 3 53.11 28.58 -47.48
N LEU A 4 53.70 29.60 -48.14
CA LEU A 4 53.11 30.29 -49.27
C LEU A 4 53.77 29.84 -50.58
N GLY A 5 52.99 29.72 -51.65
CA GLY A 5 53.48 29.36 -52.99
C GLY A 5 52.33 29.24 -53.98
N GLU A 6 52.63 29.23 -55.27
CA GLU A 6 51.62 29.11 -56.34
C GLU A 6 50.90 27.74 -56.31
N ASN A 7 49.70 27.67 -56.88
CA ASN A 7 48.98 26.39 -57.01
C ASN A 7 49.83 25.40 -57.82
N GLY A 8 49.97 24.16 -57.34
CA GLY A 8 50.83 23.15 -57.94
C GLY A 8 52.29 23.13 -57.45
N SER A 9 52.70 24.03 -56.55
CA SER A 9 54.07 24.09 -56.02
C SER A 9 54.45 22.98 -55.03
N GLY A 10 53.63 21.93 -54.87
CA GLY A 10 53.90 20.80 -53.96
C GLY A 10 53.60 21.02 -52.47
N LYS A 11 52.95 22.12 -52.08
CA LYS A 11 52.57 22.40 -50.67
C LYS A 11 51.74 21.26 -50.07
N SER A 12 50.73 20.79 -50.78
CA SER A 12 49.89 19.67 -50.33
C SER A 12 50.67 18.36 -50.28
N SER A 13 51.64 18.17 -51.19
CA SER A 13 52.52 17.00 -51.19
C SER A 13 53.42 16.94 -49.95
N LEU A 14 53.88 18.09 -49.45
CA LEU A 14 54.63 18.15 -48.19
C LEU A 14 53.80 17.68 -47.00
N PHE A 15 52.57 18.18 -46.83
CA PHE A 15 51.68 17.73 -45.75
C PHE A 15 51.27 16.27 -45.92
N GLY A 16 51.06 15.82 -47.16
CA GLY A 16 50.86 14.40 -47.49
C GLY A 16 52.05 13.53 -47.07
N ALA A 17 53.28 13.98 -47.30
CA ALA A 17 54.48 13.26 -46.90
C ALA A 17 54.63 13.17 -45.37
N ILE A 18 54.32 14.25 -44.63
CA ILE A 18 54.31 14.21 -43.15
C ILE A 18 53.25 13.22 -42.66
N ARG A 19 52.05 13.22 -43.25
CA ARG A 19 50.99 12.25 -42.92
C ARG A 19 51.46 10.82 -43.17
N TRP A 20 52.02 10.55 -44.34
CA TRP A 20 52.56 9.24 -44.69
C TRP A 20 53.64 8.77 -43.72
N LEU A 21 54.54 9.66 -43.29
CA LEU A 21 55.59 9.31 -42.32
C LEU A 21 55.00 8.86 -40.98
N LEU A 22 53.96 9.53 -40.50
CA LEU A 22 53.33 9.21 -39.22
C LEU A 22 52.40 7.99 -39.29
N THR A 23 51.57 7.89 -40.33
CA THR A 23 50.50 6.87 -40.40
C THR A 23 50.86 5.65 -41.25
N GLY A 24 51.74 5.83 -42.23
CA GLY A 24 52.02 4.84 -43.28
C GLY A 24 50.93 4.75 -44.35
N GLU A 25 49.90 5.60 -44.27
CA GLU A 25 48.82 5.66 -45.27
C GLU A 25 49.33 6.32 -46.55
N ASN A 26 48.91 5.80 -47.70
CA ASN A 26 49.31 6.33 -48.99
C ASN A 26 48.84 7.80 -49.12
N PRO A 27 49.74 8.76 -49.34
CA PRO A 27 49.37 10.17 -49.39
C PRO A 27 48.50 10.52 -50.61
N ASN A 28 48.57 9.74 -51.70
CA ASN A 28 47.73 9.88 -52.87
C ASN A 28 46.86 8.63 -53.11
N PHE A 29 45.73 8.79 -53.77
CA PHE A 29 44.94 7.66 -54.27
C PHE A 29 45.73 6.92 -55.36
N GLY A 30 46.04 5.64 -55.15
CA GLY A 30 46.83 4.85 -56.10
C GLY A 30 47.81 3.88 -55.43
N VAL A 31 48.88 3.54 -56.14
CA VAL A 31 49.94 2.63 -55.68
C VAL A 31 51.07 3.44 -55.05
N LYS A 32 51.87 2.83 -54.17
CA LYS A 32 53.04 3.49 -53.54
C LYS A 32 54.00 4.10 -54.57
N ALA A 33 54.12 3.49 -55.75
CA ALA A 33 54.96 3.95 -56.84
C ALA A 33 54.55 5.31 -57.42
N ASP A 34 53.26 5.66 -57.36
CA ASP A 34 52.74 6.94 -57.89
C ASP A 34 53.17 8.15 -57.05
N ASN A 35 53.77 7.92 -55.87
CA ASN A 35 54.29 8.97 -54.99
C ASN A 35 55.78 9.26 -55.21
N ILE A 36 56.44 8.51 -56.09
CA ILE A 36 57.83 8.76 -56.44
C ILE A 36 57.87 9.96 -57.38
N SER A 37 58.87 10.84 -57.18
CA SER A 37 59.06 12.01 -58.04
C SER A 37 59.17 11.61 -59.51
N GLN A 38 58.45 12.31 -60.38
CA GLN A 38 58.56 12.15 -61.85
C GLN A 38 59.96 12.46 -62.41
N TYR A 39 60.83 13.07 -61.59
CA TYR A 39 62.21 13.40 -61.92
C TYR A 39 63.23 12.37 -61.39
N ALA A 40 62.78 11.38 -60.61
CA ALA A 40 63.65 10.33 -60.09
C ALA A 40 64.05 9.38 -61.23
N LYS A 41 65.33 9.02 -61.28
CA LYS A 41 65.81 8.02 -62.25
C LYS A 41 65.44 6.62 -61.77
N ASP A 42 65.35 5.67 -62.71
CA ASP A 42 65.08 4.27 -62.36
C ASP A 42 66.14 3.74 -61.39
N GLY A 43 65.70 3.19 -60.25
CA GLY A 43 66.54 2.70 -59.16
C GLY A 43 67.10 3.75 -58.19
N GLU A 44 66.75 5.04 -58.34
CA GLU A 44 67.13 6.06 -57.35
C GLU A 44 66.37 5.87 -56.02
N PRO A 45 67.04 5.91 -54.86
CA PRO A 45 66.38 5.67 -53.58
C PRO A 45 65.39 6.80 -53.27
N ALA A 46 64.16 6.42 -52.93
CA ALA A 46 63.09 7.33 -52.58
C ALA A 46 62.64 7.05 -51.15
N TYR A 47 62.91 7.97 -50.24
CA TYR A 47 62.54 7.88 -48.83
C TYR A 47 62.28 9.27 -48.26
N ALA A 48 61.62 9.33 -47.12
CA ALA A 48 61.51 10.56 -46.34
C ALA A 48 61.81 10.28 -44.87
N THR A 49 62.27 11.32 -44.18
CA THR A 49 62.56 11.27 -42.75
C THR A 49 61.89 12.45 -42.07
N LEU A 50 61.26 12.18 -40.93
CA LEU A 50 60.67 13.20 -40.06
C LEU A 50 61.24 13.04 -38.65
N GLU A 51 61.76 14.13 -38.12
CA GLU A 51 62.13 14.27 -36.71
C GLU A 51 61.03 15.08 -36.00
N PHE A 52 60.54 14.57 -34.87
CA PHE A 52 59.54 15.25 -34.06
C PHE A 52 59.76 14.98 -32.57
N GLU A 53 59.29 15.88 -31.73
CA GLU A 53 59.36 15.75 -30.27
C GLU A 53 57.97 15.41 -29.70
N HIS A 54 57.91 14.45 -28.78
CA HIS A 54 56.71 14.17 -28.00
C HIS A 54 57.06 13.87 -26.54
N ASN A 55 56.44 14.59 -25.59
CA ASN A 55 56.68 14.47 -24.15
C ASN A 55 58.18 14.49 -23.76
N GLY A 56 58.98 15.32 -24.42
CA GLY A 56 60.42 15.46 -24.16
C GLY A 56 61.31 14.37 -24.77
N HIS A 57 60.75 13.47 -25.59
CA HIS A 57 61.48 12.45 -26.34
C HIS A 57 61.59 12.84 -27.82
N ILE A 58 62.78 12.68 -28.41
CA ILE A 58 63.01 12.98 -29.83
C ILE A 58 62.84 11.69 -30.63
N ALA A 59 61.87 11.69 -31.54
CA ALA A 59 61.57 10.57 -32.41
C ALA A 59 61.95 10.89 -33.86
N VAL A 60 62.64 9.95 -34.51
CA VAL A 60 63.02 10.02 -35.92
C VAL A 60 62.38 8.84 -36.65
N VAL A 61 61.47 9.13 -37.57
CA VAL A 61 60.85 8.13 -38.45
C VAL A 61 61.40 8.27 -39.85
N THR A 62 61.86 7.16 -40.42
CA THR A 62 62.30 7.07 -41.82
C THR A 62 61.48 6.00 -42.53
N ARG A 63 60.81 6.38 -43.63
CA ARG A 63 60.06 5.43 -44.47
C ARG A 63 60.61 5.44 -45.89
N HIS A 64 60.70 4.24 -46.48
CA HIS A 64 61.22 4.03 -47.83
C HIS A 64 60.08 3.66 -48.79
N LEU A 65 60.11 4.27 -49.98
CA LEU A 65 59.30 3.90 -51.15
C LEU A 65 60.13 3.04 -52.12
N LEU A 66 61.43 3.35 -52.28
CA LEU A 66 62.40 2.58 -53.05
C LEU A 66 63.79 2.59 -52.39
N PRO A 67 64.58 1.51 -52.49
CA PRO A 67 64.18 0.17 -52.97
C PRO A 67 63.30 -0.55 -51.93
N GLU A 68 62.36 -1.40 -52.37
CA GLU A 68 61.43 -2.13 -51.46
C GLU A 68 62.13 -3.02 -50.41
N LYS A 69 63.42 -3.33 -50.62
CA LYS A 69 64.24 -4.11 -49.68
C LYS A 69 64.62 -3.34 -48.42
N GLU A 70 64.60 -2.01 -48.46
CA GLU A 70 64.87 -1.17 -47.29
C GLU A 70 63.62 -1.06 -46.42
N GLN A 71 63.77 -1.39 -45.14
CA GLN A 71 62.68 -1.37 -44.18
C GLN A 71 62.59 0.00 -43.51
N SER A 72 61.38 0.53 -43.39
CA SER A 72 61.09 1.72 -42.58
C SER A 72 61.56 1.52 -41.14
N THR A 73 62.08 2.58 -40.51
CA THR A 73 62.60 2.55 -39.14
C THR A 73 62.03 3.68 -38.29
N LEU A 74 61.97 3.44 -36.98
CA LEU A 74 61.58 4.41 -35.96
C LEU A 74 62.60 4.39 -34.84
N LEU A 75 63.25 5.52 -34.61
CA LEU A 75 64.18 5.74 -33.50
C LEU A 75 63.55 6.69 -32.49
N VAL A 76 63.73 6.43 -31.20
CA VAL A 76 63.38 7.35 -30.11
C VAL A 76 64.60 7.51 -29.22
N ASP A 77 65.04 8.75 -29.02
CA ASP A 77 66.27 9.11 -28.30
C ASP A 77 67.50 8.30 -28.77
N GLY A 78 67.61 8.12 -30.09
CA GLY A 78 68.69 7.38 -30.73
C GLY A 78 68.59 5.85 -30.65
N LYS A 79 67.52 5.29 -30.08
CA LYS A 79 67.28 3.83 -30.03
C LYS A 79 66.22 3.41 -31.03
N GLU A 80 66.52 2.42 -31.85
CA GLU A 80 65.53 1.81 -32.76
C GLU A 80 64.45 1.06 -31.96
N ILE A 81 63.20 1.51 -32.08
CA ILE A 81 62.04 0.92 -31.40
C ILE A 81 61.10 0.19 -32.36
N GLY A 82 61.24 0.40 -33.67
CA GLY A 82 60.41 -0.21 -34.69
C GLY A 82 61.12 -0.35 -36.02
N ARG A 83 60.94 -1.51 -36.65
CA ARG A 83 61.45 -1.82 -37.99
C ARG A 83 60.38 -2.50 -38.85
N GLY A 84 60.25 -2.02 -40.08
CA GLY A 84 59.19 -2.38 -41.02
C GLY A 84 57.93 -1.55 -40.81
N ASP A 85 57.19 -1.28 -41.90
CA ASP A 85 56.06 -0.34 -41.93
C ASP A 85 55.04 -0.57 -40.81
N LYS A 86 54.68 -1.82 -40.52
CA LYS A 86 53.70 -2.16 -39.48
C LYS A 86 54.19 -1.83 -38.07
N ASN A 87 55.42 -2.21 -37.73
CA ASN A 87 55.97 -1.97 -36.39
C ASN A 87 56.31 -0.49 -36.18
N VAL A 88 56.72 0.21 -37.23
CA VAL A 88 56.91 1.66 -37.21
C VAL A 88 55.58 2.36 -36.92
N THR A 89 54.50 2.03 -37.64
CA THR A 89 53.17 2.62 -37.36
C THR A 89 52.71 2.30 -35.94
N ALA A 90 52.78 1.04 -35.49
CA ALA A 90 52.39 0.66 -34.13
C ALA A 90 53.25 1.36 -33.05
N GLY A 91 54.54 1.57 -33.32
CA GLY A 91 55.45 2.30 -32.44
C GLY A 91 55.06 3.78 -32.31
N ILE A 92 54.69 4.42 -33.43
CA ILE A 92 54.20 5.81 -33.45
C ILE A 92 52.86 5.92 -32.71
N GLU A 93 51.92 5.00 -32.95
CA GLU A 93 50.63 4.99 -32.25
C GLU A 93 50.80 4.84 -30.73
N LYS A 94 51.74 3.99 -30.32
CA LYS A 94 52.06 3.80 -28.90
C LYS A 94 52.76 5.03 -28.29
N LEU A 95 53.65 5.68 -29.04
CA LEU A 95 54.37 6.87 -28.58
C LEU A 95 53.42 8.05 -28.41
N LEU A 96 52.54 8.28 -29.38
CA LEU A 96 51.60 9.41 -29.38
C LEU A 96 50.30 9.11 -28.61
N GLY A 97 50.00 7.85 -28.31
CA GLY A 97 48.78 7.42 -27.63
C GLY A 97 47.50 7.52 -28.49
N VAL A 98 47.66 7.71 -29.80
CA VAL A 98 46.56 7.90 -30.77
C VAL A 98 46.77 7.01 -32.00
N ASP A 99 45.69 6.58 -32.63
CA ASP A 99 45.74 5.72 -33.81
C ASP A 99 46.08 6.48 -35.10
N ALA A 100 46.60 5.79 -36.11
CA ALA A 100 46.98 6.37 -37.40
C ALA A 100 45.82 7.15 -38.06
N LYS A 101 44.59 6.66 -37.93
CA LYS A 101 43.36 7.33 -38.40
C LYS A 101 43.13 8.67 -37.68
N PHE A 102 43.42 8.74 -36.37
CA PHE A 102 43.31 9.97 -35.59
C PHE A 102 44.32 11.01 -36.05
N ILE A 103 45.58 10.62 -36.24
CA ILE A 103 46.65 11.50 -36.74
C ILE A 103 46.26 12.08 -38.10
N SER A 104 45.79 11.22 -39.01
CA SER A 104 45.35 11.60 -40.35
C SER A 104 44.19 12.59 -40.35
N ARG A 105 43.28 12.48 -39.39
CA ARG A 105 42.02 13.24 -39.40
C ARG A 105 42.13 14.59 -38.69
N PHE A 106 42.93 14.67 -37.63
CA PHE A 106 42.90 15.83 -36.72
C PHE A 106 44.23 16.58 -36.60
N ILE A 107 45.36 15.93 -36.91
CA ILE A 107 46.68 16.58 -36.82
C ILE A 107 47.07 17.18 -38.16
N ILE A 108 46.82 16.45 -39.26
CA ILE A 108 47.11 16.90 -40.63
C ILE A 108 45.79 16.95 -41.40
N VAL A 109 45.10 18.07 -41.23
CA VAL A 109 43.79 18.30 -41.85
C VAL A 109 43.99 18.72 -43.31
N ALA A 110 43.46 17.93 -44.25
CA ALA A 110 43.46 18.30 -45.66
C ALA A 110 42.59 19.55 -45.87
N GLN A 111 42.94 20.40 -46.85
CA GLN A 111 42.28 21.69 -47.10
C GLN A 111 40.76 21.58 -47.31
N THR A 112 40.27 20.43 -47.78
CA THR A 112 38.85 20.13 -48.04
C THR A 112 38.13 19.44 -46.88
N GLU A 113 38.86 19.00 -45.84
CA GLU A 113 38.35 18.13 -44.78
C GLU A 113 38.28 18.83 -43.42
N ILE A 114 38.47 20.15 -43.38
CA ILE A 114 38.47 20.91 -42.12
C ILE A 114 37.14 20.83 -41.36
N PHE A 115 36.04 20.52 -42.02
CA PHE A 115 34.73 20.33 -41.40
C PHE A 115 34.25 18.88 -41.39
N SER A 116 35.06 17.92 -41.88
CA SER A 116 34.67 16.50 -41.92
C SER A 116 34.46 15.91 -40.52
N PHE A 117 34.99 16.54 -39.48
CA PHE A 117 34.73 16.16 -38.10
C PHE A 117 33.32 16.54 -37.59
N ILE A 118 32.61 17.42 -38.31
CA ILE A 118 31.24 17.88 -37.97
C ILE A 118 30.17 16.98 -38.60
N ASP A 119 30.43 16.45 -39.80
CA ASP A 119 29.47 15.62 -40.56
C ASP A 119 29.43 14.15 -40.13
N ASP A 120 30.31 13.76 -39.21
CA ASP A 120 30.46 12.38 -38.79
C ASP A 120 29.48 11.98 -37.68
N ASN A 121 29.21 10.67 -37.60
CA ASN A 121 28.28 10.10 -36.62
C ASN A 121 28.71 10.47 -35.19
N GLN A 122 27.78 11.00 -34.39
CA GLN A 122 28.00 11.50 -33.02
C GLN A 122 28.84 10.53 -32.16
N THR A 123 28.64 9.22 -32.33
CA THR A 123 29.37 8.17 -31.60
C THR A 123 30.88 8.19 -31.83
N ASP A 124 31.33 8.46 -33.05
CA ASP A 124 32.75 8.46 -33.39
C ASP A 124 33.43 9.77 -32.95
N THR A 125 32.69 10.88 -32.99
CA THR A 125 33.09 12.17 -32.41
C THR A 125 33.22 12.10 -30.88
N ASP A 126 32.30 11.42 -30.19
CA ASP A 126 32.35 11.25 -28.74
C ASP A 126 33.55 10.38 -28.34
N LYS A 127 33.80 9.26 -29.05
CA LYS A 127 35.00 8.44 -28.85
C LYS A 127 36.29 9.22 -29.09
N PHE A 128 36.30 10.13 -30.07
CA PHE A 128 37.42 11.01 -30.32
C PHE A 128 37.72 11.89 -29.09
N PHE A 129 36.72 12.61 -28.58
CA PHE A 129 36.91 13.47 -27.41
C PHE A 129 37.29 12.67 -26.16
N GLN A 130 36.73 11.47 -25.99
CA GLN A 130 37.11 10.59 -24.90
C GLN A 130 38.57 10.15 -24.95
N ARG A 131 39.13 9.93 -26.15
CA ARG A 131 40.55 9.63 -26.30
C ARG A 131 41.41 10.87 -26.09
N LEU A 132 41.03 12.00 -26.69
CA LEU A 132 41.73 13.27 -26.56
C LEU A 132 41.87 13.71 -25.10
N PHE A 133 40.79 13.60 -24.33
CA PHE A 133 40.78 13.95 -22.90
C PHE A 133 41.15 12.78 -21.97
N ASN A 134 41.52 11.62 -22.52
CA ASN A 134 41.82 10.41 -21.75
C ASN A 134 40.68 9.97 -20.81
N THR A 135 39.44 10.27 -21.17
CA THR A 135 38.22 9.93 -20.42
C THR A 135 37.54 8.65 -20.91
N ALA A 136 38.15 7.89 -21.82
CA ALA A 136 37.62 6.60 -22.28
C ALA A 136 37.32 5.58 -21.15
N LYS A 137 37.92 5.74 -19.97
CA LYS A 137 37.63 4.91 -18.79
C LYS A 137 36.40 5.40 -18.00
N ALA A 138 35.95 6.63 -18.21
CA ALA A 138 34.80 7.21 -17.51
C ALA A 138 33.49 6.50 -17.86
N ASP A 139 33.35 5.95 -19.07
CA ASP A 139 32.20 5.14 -19.47
C ASP A 139 32.00 3.94 -18.56
N LYS A 140 33.09 3.27 -18.15
CA LYS A 140 33.01 2.15 -17.19
C LYS A 140 32.50 2.60 -15.83
N CYS A 141 32.91 3.79 -15.38
CA CYS A 141 32.42 4.36 -14.12
C CYS A 141 30.92 4.70 -14.22
N GLN A 142 30.51 5.34 -15.32
CA GLN A 142 29.11 5.64 -15.59
C GLN A 142 28.25 4.37 -15.61
N ASP A 143 28.75 3.31 -16.25
CA ASP A 143 28.04 2.05 -16.39
C ASP A 143 27.87 1.33 -15.03
N VAL A 144 28.90 1.38 -14.18
CA VAL A 144 28.85 0.87 -12.80
C VAL A 144 27.89 1.68 -11.94
N ILE A 145 27.95 3.02 -12.03
CA ILE A 145 27.05 3.92 -11.28
C ILE A 145 25.60 3.69 -11.73
N GLY A 146 25.34 3.62 -13.03
CA GLY A 146 24.01 3.35 -13.59
C GLY A 146 23.43 2.03 -13.11
N LYS A 147 24.24 0.96 -13.11
CA LYS A 147 23.84 -0.35 -12.53
C LYS A 147 23.62 -0.28 -11.03
N GLY A 148 24.36 0.57 -10.32
CA GLY A 148 24.17 0.83 -8.89
C GLY A 148 22.85 1.53 -8.61
N VAL A 149 22.57 2.62 -9.32
CA VAL A 149 21.32 3.41 -9.21
C VAL A 149 20.10 2.57 -9.56
N ALA A 150 20.17 1.75 -10.62
CA ALA A 150 19.06 0.87 -11.01
C ALA A 150 18.71 -0.19 -9.94
N LYS A 151 19.64 -0.54 -9.05
CA LYS A 151 19.41 -1.45 -7.92
C LYS A 151 18.89 -0.75 -6.67
N ILE A 152 18.90 0.59 -6.65
CA ILE A 152 18.32 1.36 -5.55
C ILE A 152 16.81 1.36 -5.75
N THR A 153 16.13 0.39 -5.14
CA THR A 153 14.68 0.43 -4.97
C THR A 153 14.38 1.46 -3.88
N ILE A 154 13.98 2.66 -4.29
CA ILE A 154 13.45 3.66 -3.36
C ILE A 154 12.06 3.15 -2.97
N PRO A 155 11.82 2.77 -1.70
CA PRO A 155 10.50 2.37 -1.28
C PRO A 155 9.54 3.54 -1.50
N GLU A 156 8.45 3.28 -2.22
CA GLU A 156 7.39 4.26 -2.42
C GLU A 156 6.83 4.64 -1.04
N ILE A 157 6.92 5.91 -0.67
CA ILE A 157 6.36 6.41 0.58
C ILE A 157 4.85 6.49 0.36
N VAL A 158 4.16 5.37 0.60
CA VAL A 158 2.72 5.22 0.37
C VAL A 158 1.89 6.10 1.31
N ARG A 159 2.42 6.42 2.50
CA ARG A 159 1.77 7.31 3.46
C ARG A 159 2.79 8.21 4.12
N THR A 160 2.49 9.50 4.15
CA THR A 160 3.32 10.48 4.85
C THR A 160 3.15 10.32 6.36
N SER A 161 4.18 10.61 7.16
CA SER A 161 4.11 10.57 8.63
C SER A 161 2.96 11.42 9.18
N SER A 162 2.61 12.52 8.50
CA SER A 162 1.48 13.39 8.83
C SER A 162 0.11 12.72 8.61
N GLU A 163 -0.04 11.91 7.57
CA GLU A 163 -1.30 11.19 7.29
C GLU A 163 -1.53 10.09 8.33
N LEU A 164 -0.47 9.34 8.67
CA LEU A 164 -0.51 8.34 9.74
C LEU A 164 -0.83 8.96 11.12
N ALA A 165 -0.36 10.18 11.38
CA ALA A 165 -0.69 10.90 12.60
C ALA A 165 -2.17 11.31 12.64
N SER A 166 -2.70 11.82 11.52
CA SER A 166 -4.13 12.16 11.39
C SER A 166 -5.03 10.95 11.57
N ASP A 167 -4.73 9.83 10.89
CA ASP A 167 -5.48 8.58 11.01
C ASP A 167 -5.48 8.07 12.46
N ARG A 168 -4.31 8.12 13.13
CA ARG A 168 -4.19 7.73 14.54
C ARG A 168 -5.10 8.56 15.43
N ASP A 169 -5.08 9.88 15.28
CA ASP A 169 -5.86 10.79 16.12
C ASP A 169 -7.37 10.60 15.90
N GLU A 170 -7.80 10.34 14.67
CA GLU A 170 -9.19 9.99 14.36
C GLU A 170 -9.62 8.67 15.01
N GLN A 171 -8.79 7.64 14.92
CA GLN A 171 -9.04 6.36 15.59
C GLN A 171 -9.08 6.49 17.11
N LEU A 172 -8.25 7.37 17.68
CA LEU A 172 -8.24 7.63 19.13
C LEU A 172 -9.57 8.25 19.59
N ARG A 173 -10.05 9.27 18.86
CA ARG A 173 -11.35 9.92 19.13
C ARG A 173 -12.52 8.95 19.00
N ALA A 174 -12.51 8.10 17.96
CA ALA A 174 -13.55 7.09 17.79
C ALA A 174 -13.55 6.07 18.94
N ALA A 175 -12.37 5.66 19.42
CA ALA A 175 -12.24 4.77 20.57
C ALA A 175 -12.72 5.42 21.88
N GLU A 176 -12.45 6.71 22.08
CA GLU A 176 -12.96 7.49 23.22
C GLU A 176 -14.49 7.60 23.19
N ASP A 177 -15.09 7.92 22.03
CA ASP A 177 -16.55 8.01 21.91
C ASP A 177 -17.23 6.65 22.16
N LEU A 178 -16.68 5.56 21.63
CA LEU A 178 -17.16 4.21 21.93
C LEU A 178 -17.05 3.88 23.43
N ARG A 179 -15.97 4.30 24.08
CA ARG A 179 -15.78 4.10 25.53
C ARG A 179 -16.81 4.88 26.34
N ASP A 180 -17.11 6.11 25.94
CA ASP A 180 -18.16 6.92 26.54
C ASP A 180 -19.54 6.31 26.33
N GLN A 181 -19.84 5.78 25.14
CA GLN A 181 -21.09 5.06 24.88
C GLN A 181 -21.21 3.80 25.75
N ILE A 182 -20.13 3.03 25.93
CA ILE A 182 -20.09 1.88 26.83
C ILE A 182 -20.36 2.31 28.28
N SER A 183 -19.80 3.44 28.72
CA SER A 183 -20.00 3.94 30.08
C SER A 183 -21.45 4.37 30.38
N LYS A 184 -22.18 4.80 29.34
CA LYS A 184 -23.61 5.19 29.43
C LYS A 184 -24.55 3.99 29.45
N LEU A 185 -24.10 2.82 29.00
CA LEU A 185 -24.91 1.61 29.05
C LEU A 185 -25.10 1.17 30.51
N PRO A 186 -26.31 0.77 30.90
CA PRO A 186 -26.55 0.27 32.25
C PRO A 186 -25.68 -0.96 32.51
N GLN A 187 -24.98 -0.95 33.64
CA GLN A 187 -24.21 -2.10 34.11
C GLN A 187 -25.12 -3.33 34.19
N PRO A 188 -24.63 -4.53 33.84
CA PRO A 188 -25.44 -5.75 33.88
C PRO A 188 -26.04 -6.03 35.27
N GLU A 189 -25.36 -5.61 36.33
CA GLU A 189 -25.86 -5.68 37.71
C GLU A 189 -27.14 -4.86 37.91
N ASN A 190 -27.24 -3.68 37.31
CA ASN A 190 -28.45 -2.84 37.37
C ASN A 190 -29.60 -3.48 36.60
N ILE A 191 -29.31 -4.15 35.48
CA ILE A 191 -30.32 -4.87 34.69
C ILE A 191 -30.88 -6.04 35.52
N VAL A 192 -30.01 -6.81 36.18
CA VAL A 192 -30.43 -7.92 37.05
C VAL A 192 -31.22 -7.41 38.25
N ALA A 193 -30.80 -6.31 38.87
CA ALA A 193 -31.55 -5.68 39.97
C ALA A 193 -32.95 -5.24 39.54
N ASN A 194 -33.08 -4.60 38.36
CA ASN A 194 -34.38 -4.21 37.82
C ASN A 194 -35.29 -5.44 37.59
N ILE A 195 -34.77 -6.51 36.99
CA ILE A 195 -35.53 -7.76 36.78
C ILE A 195 -36.00 -8.35 38.11
N GLN A 196 -35.17 -8.35 39.15
CA GLN A 196 -35.55 -8.85 40.47
C GLN A 196 -36.66 -7.99 41.11
N THR A 197 -36.59 -6.66 40.96
CA THR A 197 -37.66 -5.78 41.45
C THR A 197 -38.98 -6.00 40.71
N GLU A 198 -38.95 -6.15 39.38
CA GLU A 198 -40.12 -6.46 38.56
C GLU A 198 -40.75 -7.81 38.96
N GLN A 199 -39.93 -8.84 39.17
CA GLN A 199 -40.40 -10.14 39.66
C GLN A 199 -41.04 -10.06 41.06
N ALA A 200 -40.51 -9.21 41.94
CA ALA A 200 -41.11 -8.99 43.26
C ALA A 200 -42.49 -8.32 43.15
N VAL A 201 -42.66 -7.36 42.24
CA VAL A 201 -43.96 -6.72 41.96
C VAL A 201 -44.98 -7.72 41.43
N ILE A 202 -44.58 -8.60 40.50
CA ILE A 202 -45.44 -9.66 39.96
C ILE A 202 -45.94 -10.59 41.09
N LYS A 203 -45.02 -11.08 41.93
CA LYS A 203 -45.39 -11.95 43.07
C LYS A 203 -46.34 -11.26 44.07
N GLN A 204 -46.13 -9.97 44.31
CA GLN A 204 -47.03 -9.20 45.18
C GLN A 204 -48.42 -9.07 44.56
N TRP A 205 -48.51 -8.84 43.25
CA TRP A 205 -49.78 -8.76 42.54
C TRP A 205 -50.54 -10.10 42.56
N GLU A 206 -49.87 -11.22 42.26
CA GLU A 206 -50.46 -12.57 42.35
C GLU A 206 -50.99 -12.87 43.76
N THR A 207 -50.25 -12.46 44.79
CA THR A 207 -50.68 -12.62 46.18
C THR A 207 -51.93 -11.80 46.48
N ARG A 208 -51.99 -10.54 46.00
CA ARG A 208 -53.18 -9.69 46.16
C ARG A 208 -54.39 -10.27 45.44
N GLU A 209 -54.22 -10.76 44.23
CA GLU A 209 -55.30 -11.39 43.46
C GLU A 209 -55.81 -12.66 44.17
N ARG A 210 -54.91 -13.51 44.69
CA ARG A 210 -55.29 -14.67 45.47
C ARG A 210 -56.09 -14.30 46.72
N VAL A 211 -55.61 -13.31 47.48
CA VAL A 211 -56.31 -12.83 48.69
C VAL A 211 -57.66 -12.21 48.33
N ALA A 212 -57.75 -11.44 47.25
CA ALA A 212 -59.02 -10.87 46.78
C ALA A 212 -60.03 -11.97 46.39
N ASN A 213 -59.58 -13.01 45.69
CA ASN A 213 -60.41 -14.16 45.33
C ASN A 213 -60.86 -14.97 46.56
N GLU A 214 -59.97 -15.18 47.55
CA GLU A 214 -60.33 -15.83 48.81
C GLU A 214 -61.33 -14.98 49.62
N LEU A 215 -61.13 -13.66 49.67
CA LEU A 215 -62.02 -12.73 50.35
C LEU A 215 -63.41 -12.69 49.71
N SER A 216 -63.50 -12.65 48.38
CA SER A 216 -64.77 -12.72 47.66
C SER A 216 -65.54 -14.02 47.96
N LYS A 217 -64.86 -15.17 48.05
CA LYS A 217 -65.49 -16.44 48.45
C LYS A 217 -66.01 -16.40 49.89
N ILE A 218 -65.26 -15.80 50.80
CA ILE A 218 -65.68 -15.64 52.20
C ILE A 218 -66.87 -14.69 52.30
N GLU A 219 -66.88 -13.60 51.52
CA GLU A 219 -68.02 -12.67 51.45
C GLU A 219 -69.28 -13.37 50.93
N GLU A 220 -69.18 -14.19 49.87
CA GLU A 220 -70.31 -15.00 49.40
C GLU A 220 -70.83 -15.97 50.48
N GLN A 221 -69.92 -16.62 51.21
CA GLN A 221 -70.29 -17.49 52.32
C GLN A 221 -70.96 -16.72 53.46
N LEU A 222 -70.46 -15.53 53.80
CA LEU A 222 -71.03 -14.65 54.81
C LEU A 222 -72.46 -14.25 54.43
N VAL A 223 -72.69 -13.84 53.18
CA VAL A 223 -74.03 -13.48 52.68
C VAL A 223 -74.99 -14.67 52.79
N ARG A 224 -74.54 -15.89 52.41
CA ARG A 224 -75.36 -17.10 52.57
C ARG A 224 -75.69 -17.38 54.03
N GLN A 225 -74.72 -17.24 54.93
CA GLN A 225 -74.95 -17.45 56.37
C GLN A 225 -75.88 -16.38 56.95
N GLN A 226 -75.78 -15.13 56.52
CA GLN A 226 -76.68 -14.06 56.91
C GLN A 226 -78.11 -14.33 56.45
N GLN A 227 -78.31 -14.77 55.20
CA GLN A 227 -79.63 -15.17 54.71
C GLN A 227 -80.21 -16.35 55.49
N GLN A 228 -79.39 -17.35 55.83
CA GLN A 228 -79.81 -18.47 56.67
C GLN A 228 -80.21 -18.00 58.07
N LEU A 229 -79.42 -17.12 58.68
CA LEU A 229 -79.75 -16.50 59.96
C LEU A 229 -81.08 -15.75 59.90
N GLU A 230 -81.31 -14.94 58.87
CA GLU A 230 -82.59 -14.24 58.68
C GLU A 230 -83.76 -15.23 58.59
N THR A 231 -83.65 -16.29 57.79
CA THR A 231 -84.69 -17.33 57.71
C THR A 231 -84.93 -18.02 59.05
N LEU A 232 -83.87 -18.39 59.77
CA LEU A 232 -83.99 -19.03 61.09
C LEU A 232 -84.59 -18.09 62.14
N THR A 233 -84.29 -16.79 62.09
CA THR A 233 -84.90 -15.81 62.98
C THR A 233 -86.38 -15.59 62.66
N ALA A 234 -86.75 -15.59 61.38
CA ALA A 234 -88.15 -15.51 60.96
C ALA A 234 -88.94 -16.76 61.38
N ASP A 235 -88.38 -17.95 61.14
CA ASP A 235 -88.94 -19.22 61.60
C ASP A 235 -89.06 -19.24 63.13
N GLY A 236 -88.00 -18.83 63.85
CA GLY A 236 -87.97 -18.69 65.31
C GLY A 236 -89.09 -17.81 65.85
N LYS A 237 -89.31 -16.65 65.23
CA LYS A 237 -90.40 -15.74 65.58
C LYS A 237 -91.76 -16.35 65.29
N GLN A 238 -91.92 -17.04 64.17
CA GLN A 238 -93.15 -17.74 63.82
C GLN A 238 -93.46 -18.86 64.83
N TYR A 239 -92.47 -19.61 65.29
CA TYR A 239 -92.63 -20.60 66.36
C TYR A 239 -93.11 -19.96 67.67
N GLU A 240 -92.56 -18.79 68.03
CA GLU A 240 -92.93 -18.08 69.26
C GLU A 240 -94.36 -17.48 69.18
N ASP A 241 -94.72 -16.93 68.02
CA ASP A 241 -96.06 -16.43 67.71
C ASP A 241 -97.10 -17.58 67.72
N ASP A 242 -96.78 -18.73 67.14
CA ASP A 242 -97.65 -19.91 67.14
C ASP A 242 -97.79 -20.51 68.56
N LEU A 243 -96.72 -20.54 69.36
CA LEU A 243 -96.75 -21.02 70.74
C LEU A 243 -97.57 -20.11 71.65
N THR A 244 -97.46 -18.79 71.50
CA THR A 244 -98.31 -17.82 72.22
C THR A 244 -99.78 -17.94 71.81
N ALA A 245 -100.07 -18.12 70.51
CA ALA A 245 -101.44 -18.34 70.03
C ALA A 245 -102.07 -19.63 70.60
N LEU A 246 -101.32 -20.73 70.65
CA LEU A 246 -101.77 -22.00 71.23
C LEU A 246 -101.96 -21.90 72.76
N THR A 247 -101.05 -21.23 73.46
CA THR A 247 -101.14 -21.03 74.92
C THR A 247 -102.35 -20.17 75.29
N ASN A 248 -102.62 -19.09 74.54
CA ASN A 248 -103.77 -18.23 74.76
C ASN A 248 -105.11 -18.93 74.48
N ALA A 249 -105.18 -19.79 73.46
CA ALA A 249 -106.34 -20.61 73.18
C ALA A 249 -106.57 -21.71 74.24
N ALA A 250 -105.49 -22.29 74.78
CA ALA A 250 -105.58 -23.26 75.89
C ALA A 250 -106.07 -22.62 77.20
N ASN A 251 -105.80 -21.33 77.40
CA ASN A 251 -106.25 -20.55 78.56
C ASN A 251 -107.67 -19.97 78.43
N GLY A 252 -108.45 -20.37 77.42
CA GLY A 252 -109.89 -20.09 77.33
C GLY A 252 -110.28 -18.74 76.69
N GLN A 253 -109.37 -18.08 75.95
CA GLN A 253 -109.69 -16.86 75.21
C GLN A 253 -110.34 -17.18 73.85
N GLU A 254 -111.66 -17.00 73.72
CA GLU A 254 -112.40 -17.33 72.49
C GLU A 254 -111.88 -16.61 71.23
N ALA A 255 -111.38 -15.38 71.38
CA ALA A 255 -110.79 -14.61 70.28
C ALA A 255 -109.50 -15.23 69.71
N ALA A 256 -108.84 -16.14 70.44
CA ALA A 256 -107.59 -16.79 70.03
C ALA A 256 -107.80 -18.13 69.30
N HIS A 257 -109.02 -18.68 69.25
CA HIS A 257 -109.27 -19.98 68.60
C HIS A 257 -109.05 -19.97 67.08
N ALA A 258 -109.26 -18.83 66.40
CA ALA A 258 -108.98 -18.69 64.98
C ALA A 258 -107.46 -18.70 64.70
N ALA A 259 -106.67 -18.00 65.52
CA ALA A 259 -105.21 -17.99 65.42
C ALA A 259 -104.61 -19.36 65.76
N ALA A 260 -105.15 -20.06 66.75
CA ALA A 260 -104.71 -21.41 67.12
C ALA A 260 -104.97 -22.47 66.03
N ARG A 261 -106.04 -22.33 65.22
CA ARG A 261 -106.26 -23.19 64.05
C ARG A 261 -105.21 -23.00 62.95
N VAL A 262 -104.75 -21.77 62.74
CA VAL A 262 -103.68 -21.45 61.78
C VAL A 262 -102.34 -22.02 62.28
N ALA A 263 -102.02 -21.84 63.56
CA ALA A 263 -100.83 -22.42 64.19
C ALA A 263 -100.79 -23.97 64.10
N LEU A 264 -101.94 -24.65 64.26
CA LEU A 264 -102.04 -26.10 64.07
C LEU A 264 -101.77 -26.53 62.62
N GLY A 265 -102.07 -25.69 61.62
CA GLY A 265 -101.71 -25.93 60.22
C GLY A 265 -100.21 -25.80 59.96
N HIS A 266 -99.53 -24.88 60.64
CA HIS A 266 -98.07 -24.76 60.57
C HIS A 266 -97.35 -25.96 61.22
N TRP A 267 -97.98 -26.61 62.21
CA TRP A 267 -97.42 -27.77 62.92
C TRP A 267 -97.15 -29.00 62.04
N GLU A 268 -97.94 -29.22 60.98
CA GLU A 268 -97.67 -30.29 60.01
C GLU A 268 -96.37 -30.03 59.22
N SER A 269 -96.09 -28.78 58.87
CA SER A 269 -94.81 -28.37 58.25
C SER A 269 -93.63 -28.48 59.22
N TYR A 270 -93.82 -28.20 60.51
CA TYR A 270 -92.74 -28.35 61.48
C TYR A 270 -92.31 -29.80 61.71
N LYS A 271 -93.25 -30.74 61.61
CA LYS A 271 -92.98 -32.18 61.70
C LYS A 271 -92.20 -32.70 60.48
N SER A 272 -92.40 -32.13 59.30
CA SER A 272 -91.64 -32.49 58.09
C SER A 272 -90.21 -31.93 58.13
N ILE A 273 -90.02 -30.70 58.64
CA ILE A 273 -88.72 -30.08 58.85
C ILE A 273 -87.88 -30.84 59.89
N ALA A 274 -88.49 -31.27 61.01
CA ALA A 274 -87.82 -32.08 62.02
C ALA A 274 -87.32 -33.42 61.44
N LYS A 275 -88.11 -34.05 60.56
CA LYS A 275 -87.74 -35.28 59.84
C LYS A 275 -86.59 -35.08 58.85
N ALA A 276 -86.57 -33.95 58.14
CA ALA A 276 -85.50 -33.62 57.20
C ALA A 276 -84.16 -33.34 57.93
N LYS A 277 -84.23 -32.79 59.15
CA LYS A 277 -83.06 -32.54 59.99
C LYS A 277 -82.43 -33.83 60.56
N GLU A 278 -83.23 -34.82 60.91
CA GLU A 278 -82.75 -36.17 61.29
C GLU A 278 -82.07 -36.92 60.13
N GLN A 279 -82.35 -36.56 58.87
CA GLN A 279 -81.72 -37.17 57.69
C GLN A 279 -80.42 -36.47 57.23
N LEU A 280 -80.08 -35.31 57.82
CA LEU A 280 -78.92 -34.49 57.47
C LEU A 280 -77.79 -34.53 58.52
N GLN A 281 -77.96 -35.26 59.63
CA GLN A 281 -76.89 -35.64 60.56
C GLN A 281 -76.27 -36.98 60.15
#